data_AF-A0A7W0F3I3-F1
#
_entry.id   AF-A0A7W0F3I3-F1
#
_cell.length_a   1.000
_cell.length_b   1.000
_cell.length_c   1.000
_cell.angle_alpha   90.00
_cell.angle_beta   90.00
_cell.angle_gamma   90.00
#
_symmetry.space_group_name_H-M   'P 1'
#
loop_
_entity.id
_entity.type
_entity.pdbx_description
1 polymer ?
#
loop_
_entity_poly.entity_id
_entity_poly.type
_entity_poly.pdbx_seq_one_letter_code
_entity_poly.pdbx_strand_id
1 'polypeptide(L)'
;AIPALYALGAVIKTDMRSVPADKFFTGPKKTVLKKNELITEISIPRKNNKSFFSKIGPRKALAISKVSSAVSLVISGGLIREAGIAFGAVGPTVIRAAETEKFLKGKKLNKAVISRAAKTAAGEICPIDDFRSTAKYRRETAAVIIERALLKAI
;
A
#
# COMPACT_ATOMS: atom_id res chain seq x y z
N ALA A 1 -2.82 10.06 1.08
CA ALA A 1 -1.64 9.25 0.70
C ALA A 1 -2.07 8.19 -0.31
N ILE A 2 -1.47 8.11 -1.51
CA ILE A 2 -1.90 7.19 -2.59
C ILE A 2 -1.88 5.71 -2.17
N PRO A 3 -0.89 5.19 -1.40
CA PRO A 3 -0.92 3.80 -0.93
C PRO A 3 -2.20 3.43 -0.18
N ALA A 4 -2.76 4.35 0.60
CA ALA A 4 -4.02 4.10 1.30
C ALA A 4 -5.19 3.88 0.33
N LEU A 5 -5.23 4.62 -0.78
CA LEU A 5 -6.25 4.43 -1.82
C LEU A 5 -6.16 3.05 -2.47
N TYR A 6 -4.93 2.56 -2.71
CA TYR A 6 -4.69 1.22 -3.26
C TYR A 6 -5.14 0.15 -2.25
N ALA A 7 -4.71 0.24 -1.00
CA ALA A 7 -5.06 -0.73 0.04
C ALA A 7 -6.57 -0.78 0.33
N LEU A 8 -7.27 0.34 0.21
CA LEU A 8 -8.72 0.42 0.42
C LEU A 8 -9.54 -0.01 -0.82
N GLY A 9 -8.90 -0.30 -1.96
CA GLY A 9 -9.60 -0.62 -3.20
C GLY A 9 -10.40 0.55 -3.75
N ALA A 10 -9.87 1.77 -3.62
CA ALA A 10 -10.53 2.98 -4.09
C ALA A 10 -10.66 3.01 -5.63
N VAL A 11 -11.67 3.74 -6.10
CA VAL A 11 -11.92 4.02 -7.51
C VAL A 11 -11.79 5.52 -7.73
N ILE A 12 -10.95 5.92 -8.67
CA ILE A 12 -10.80 7.31 -9.09
C ILE A 12 -11.80 7.55 -10.22
N LYS A 13 -12.72 8.50 -10.02
CA LYS A 13 -13.68 8.90 -11.04
C LYS A 13 -13.24 10.20 -11.69
N THR A 14 -13.43 10.24 -13.00
CA THR A 14 -13.26 11.41 -13.83
C THR A 14 -14.63 11.86 -14.33
N ASP A 15 -14.65 13.01 -14.99
CA ASP A 15 -15.80 13.49 -15.76
C ASP A 15 -16.21 12.56 -16.92
N MET A 16 -15.36 11.60 -17.31
CA MET A 16 -15.62 10.67 -18.40
C MET A 16 -15.77 9.19 -17.99
N ARG A 17 -15.13 8.75 -16.90
CA ARG A 17 -15.06 7.32 -16.54
C ARG A 17 -14.65 7.08 -15.09
N SER A 18 -14.68 5.81 -14.69
CA SER A 18 -14.16 5.32 -13.41
C SER A 18 -12.97 4.39 -13.64
N VAL A 19 -11.91 4.54 -12.84
CA VAL A 19 -10.69 3.74 -12.94
C VAL A 19 -10.26 3.26 -11.54
N PRO A 20 -9.98 1.96 -11.33
CA PRO A 20 -9.39 1.50 -10.08
C PRO A 20 -8.10 2.27 -9.75
N ALA A 21 -7.91 2.66 -8.48
CA ALA A 21 -6.76 3.46 -8.08
C ALA A 21 -5.42 2.78 -8.45
N ASP A 22 -5.36 1.45 -8.37
CA ASP A 22 -4.18 0.65 -8.71
C ASP A 22 -3.90 0.51 -10.21
N LYS A 23 -4.78 1.03 -11.06
CA LYS A 23 -4.60 1.14 -12.52
C LYS A 23 -4.45 2.58 -13.00
N PHE A 24 -4.55 3.58 -12.11
CA PHE A 24 -4.58 4.98 -12.50
C PHE A 24 -3.20 5.57 -12.79
N PHE A 25 -2.20 5.22 -11.97
CA PHE A 25 -0.83 5.72 -12.09
C PHE A 25 0.03 4.71 -12.85
N THR A 26 0.58 5.12 -14.00
CA THR A 26 1.31 4.25 -14.92
C THR A 26 2.83 4.47 -14.88
N GLY A 27 3.29 5.51 -14.18
CA GLY A 27 4.71 5.78 -14.00
C GLY A 27 4.97 7.12 -13.30
N PRO A 28 6.24 7.49 -13.11
CA PRO A 28 6.61 8.79 -12.58
C PRO A 28 6.03 9.91 -13.44
N LYS A 29 5.18 10.76 -12.85
CA LYS A 29 4.46 11.86 -13.53
C LYS A 29 3.55 11.39 -14.68
N LYS A 30 3.14 10.12 -14.71
CA LYS A 30 2.26 9.55 -15.73
C LYS A 30 1.00 8.94 -15.12
N THR A 31 -0.14 9.26 -15.72
CA THR A 31 -1.45 8.71 -15.36
C THR A 31 -2.15 8.22 -16.63
N VAL A 32 -3.30 7.58 -16.49
CA VAL A 32 -4.15 7.17 -17.62
C VAL A 32 -5.01 8.29 -18.20
N LEU A 33 -4.96 9.51 -17.63
CA LEU A 33 -5.82 10.63 -18.03
C LEU A 33 -5.59 11.02 -19.50
N LYS A 34 -6.68 11.28 -20.21
CA LYS A 34 -6.68 11.91 -21.53
C LYS A 34 -6.54 13.43 -21.39
N LYS A 35 -6.24 14.10 -22.51
CA LYS A 35 -6.22 15.56 -22.58
C LYS A 35 -7.60 16.10 -22.16
N ASN A 36 -7.61 17.11 -21.29
CA ASN A 36 -8.81 17.73 -20.72
C ASN A 36 -9.69 16.79 -19.86
N GLU A 37 -9.22 15.60 -19.49
CA GLU A 37 -9.92 14.72 -18.52
C GLU A 37 -9.63 15.20 -17.10
N LEU A 38 -10.69 15.40 -16.30
CA LEU A 38 -10.58 15.89 -14.93
C LEU A 38 -11.00 14.82 -13.92
N ILE A 39 -10.19 14.64 -12.87
CA ILE A 39 -10.61 13.84 -11.71
C ILE A 39 -11.67 14.64 -10.95
N THR A 40 -12.84 14.03 -10.75
CA THR A 40 -14.00 14.66 -10.11
C THR A 40 -14.29 14.07 -8.74
N GLU A 41 -13.98 12.79 -8.51
CA GLU A 41 -14.29 12.09 -7.25
C GLU A 41 -13.26 10.99 -6.98
N ILE A 42 -13.06 10.69 -5.70
CA ILE A 42 -12.42 9.45 -5.26
C ILE A 42 -13.44 8.68 -4.42
N SER A 43 -13.87 7.53 -4.92
CA SER A 43 -14.81 6.65 -4.23
C SER A 43 -14.06 5.58 -3.45
N ILE A 44 -14.34 5.48 -2.15
CA ILE A 44 -13.73 4.48 -1.26
C ILE A 44 -14.85 3.53 -0.81
N PRO A 45 -14.77 2.22 -1.11
CA PRO A 45 -15.80 1.29 -0.71
C PRO A 45 -15.85 1.17 0.82
N ARG A 46 -17.03 1.36 1.40
CA ARG A 46 -17.24 1.18 2.84
C ARG A 46 -17.19 -0.31 3.17
N LYS A 47 -16.23 -0.71 4.00
CA LYS A 47 -16.07 -2.08 4.51
C LYS A 47 -15.96 -2.04 6.02
N ASN A 48 -16.24 -3.15 6.69
CA ASN A 48 -15.90 -3.33 8.11
C ASN A 48 -14.43 -3.76 8.24
N ASN A 49 -13.53 -2.89 7.78
CA ASN A 49 -12.09 -3.14 7.76
C ASN A 49 -11.37 -2.37 8.85
N LYS A 50 -10.28 -2.95 9.36
CA LYS A 50 -9.27 -2.23 10.12
C LYS A 50 -8.17 -1.79 9.17
N SER A 51 -7.81 -0.51 9.19
CA SER A 51 -6.77 0.03 8.32
C SER A 51 -5.73 0.81 9.10
N PHE A 52 -4.49 0.78 8.60
CA PHE A 52 -3.37 1.50 9.20
C PHE A 52 -2.46 2.03 8.09
N PHE A 53 -2.05 3.29 8.21
CA PHE A 53 -1.07 3.91 7.34
C PHE A 53 0.16 4.30 8.15
N SER A 54 1.33 4.03 7.61
CA SER A 54 2.60 4.43 8.22
C SER A 54 3.57 4.94 7.17
N LYS A 55 4.41 5.89 7.57
CA LYS A 55 5.50 6.38 6.74
C LYS A 55 6.77 6.58 7.54
N ILE A 56 7.89 6.40 6.88
CA ILE A 56 9.23 6.67 7.38
C ILE A 56 9.85 7.74 6.49
N GLY A 57 10.32 8.81 7.11
CA GLY A 57 11.05 9.91 6.47
C GLY A 57 12.24 10.32 7.34
N PRO A 58 13.07 11.28 6.89
CA PRO A 58 14.21 11.76 7.66
C PRO A 58 13.84 12.46 8.99
N ARG A 59 12.58 12.90 9.13
CA ARG A 59 12.03 13.55 10.33
C ARG A 59 10.52 13.32 10.42
N LYS A 60 9.92 13.56 11.58
CA LYS A 60 8.50 13.25 11.86
C LYS A 60 7.50 14.07 11.03
N ALA A 61 7.78 15.35 10.79
CA ALA A 61 6.87 16.28 10.11
C ALA A 61 7.48 16.87 8.83
N LEU A 62 6.62 17.26 7.87
CA LEU A 62 7.00 17.96 6.64
C LEU A 62 8.19 17.31 5.91
N ALA A 63 8.08 16.01 5.68
CA ALA A 63 9.11 15.21 5.02
C ALA A 63 8.52 14.24 4.00
N ILE A 64 9.17 14.16 2.84
CA ILE A 64 8.93 13.15 1.81
C ILE A 64 9.34 11.79 2.37
N SER A 65 8.50 10.78 2.14
CA SER A 65 8.72 9.44 2.67
C SER A 65 9.88 8.75 1.94
N LYS A 66 10.75 8.08 2.71
CA LYS A 66 11.67 7.06 2.21
C LYS A 66 10.91 5.77 1.91
N VAL A 67 9.97 5.41 2.78
CA VAL A 67 9.03 4.29 2.62
C VAL A 67 7.71 4.69 3.23
N SER A 68 6.60 4.33 2.59
CA SER A 68 5.28 4.36 3.22
C SER A 68 4.54 3.06 2.95
N SER A 69 3.66 2.67 3.86
CA SER A 69 2.82 1.49 3.74
C SER A 69 1.39 1.81 4.16
N ALA A 70 0.45 1.10 3.56
CA ALA A 70 -0.94 1.07 3.96
C ALA A 70 -1.41 -0.38 4.04
N VAL A 71 -2.16 -0.69 5.08
CA VAL A 71 -2.81 -1.99 5.31
C VAL A 71 -4.30 -1.75 5.50
N SER A 72 -5.12 -2.64 4.95
CA SER A 72 -6.55 -2.73 5.16
C SER A 72 -6.93 -4.21 5.28
N LEU A 73 -7.46 -4.63 6.42
CA LEU A 73 -7.87 -6.01 6.68
C LEU A 73 -9.36 -6.08 7.02
N VAL A 74 -10.09 -6.98 6.35
CA VAL A 74 -11.42 -7.41 6.80
C VAL A 74 -11.25 -8.72 7.55
N ILE A 75 -11.60 -8.75 8.83
CA ILE A 75 -11.43 -9.92 9.69
C ILE A 75 -12.82 -10.39 10.16
N SER A 76 -13.10 -11.68 9.97
CA SER A 76 -14.36 -12.30 10.42
C SER A 76 -14.10 -13.72 10.91
N GLY A 77 -14.57 -14.02 12.13
CA GLY A 77 -14.27 -15.28 12.83
C GLY A 77 -12.79 -15.43 13.17
N GLY A 78 -12.07 -14.32 13.38
CA GLY A 78 -10.62 -14.32 13.61
C GLY A 78 -9.76 -14.64 12.36
N LEU A 79 -10.38 -14.79 11.19
CA LEU A 79 -9.70 -15.06 9.92
C LEU A 79 -9.75 -13.83 9.01
N ILE A 80 -8.64 -13.58 8.31
CA ILE A 80 -8.55 -12.51 7.30
C ILE A 80 -9.36 -12.93 6.07
N ARG A 81 -10.41 -12.18 5.75
CA ARG A 81 -11.28 -12.40 4.59
C ARG A 81 -10.79 -11.63 3.37
N GLU A 82 -10.35 -10.40 3.59
CA GLU A 82 -9.76 -9.53 2.59
C GLU A 82 -8.53 -8.85 3.18
N ALA A 83 -7.50 -8.69 2.35
CA ALA A 83 -6.30 -7.94 2.67
C ALA A 83 -6.00 -6.98 1.51
N GLY A 84 -5.70 -5.72 1.85
CA GLY A 84 -5.16 -4.72 0.96
C GLY A 84 -3.85 -4.20 1.54
N ILE A 85 -2.75 -4.35 0.80
CA ILE A 85 -1.42 -3.94 1.21
C ILE A 85 -0.76 -3.19 0.08
N ALA A 86 -0.33 -1.96 0.36
CA ALA A 86 0.33 -1.13 -0.64
C ALA A 86 1.49 -0.36 -0.05
N PHE A 87 2.52 -0.13 -0.87
CA PHE A 87 3.71 0.62 -0.54
C PHE A 87 3.93 1.81 -1.46
N GLY A 88 4.41 2.91 -0.88
CA GLY A 88 4.87 4.08 -1.62
C GLY A 88 6.37 4.31 -1.44
N ALA A 89 6.98 5.00 -2.40
CA ALA A 89 8.42 5.31 -2.45
C ALA A 89 9.34 4.08 -2.53
N VAL A 90 8.83 2.96 -3.06
CA VAL A 90 9.58 1.69 -3.19
C VAL A 90 9.48 1.10 -4.60
N GLY A 91 9.17 1.94 -5.59
CA GLY A 91 9.06 1.60 -7.00
C GLY A 91 8.69 2.83 -7.84
N PRO A 92 8.61 2.69 -9.18
CA PRO A 92 8.23 3.78 -10.08
C PRO A 92 6.80 4.30 -9.83
N THR A 93 5.92 3.44 -9.32
CA THR A 93 4.55 3.75 -8.88
C THR A 93 4.31 3.14 -7.49
N VAL A 94 3.12 3.34 -6.94
CA VAL A 94 2.68 2.59 -5.74
C VAL A 94 2.62 1.10 -6.08
N ILE A 95 3.21 0.28 -5.22
CA ILE A 95 3.24 -1.18 -5.38
C ILE A 95 2.18 -1.78 -4.47
N ARG A 96 1.27 -2.56 -5.05
CA ARG A 96 0.34 -3.39 -4.30
C ARG A 96 0.96 -4.77 -4.08
N ALA A 97 1.00 -5.25 -2.84
CA ALA A 97 1.65 -6.50 -2.46
C ALA A 97 0.69 -7.69 -2.62
N ALA A 98 0.33 -8.00 -3.87
CA ALA A 98 -0.69 -8.99 -4.20
C ALA A 98 -0.37 -10.40 -3.69
N GLU A 99 0.90 -10.81 -3.68
CA GLU A 99 1.29 -12.13 -3.18
C GLU A 99 1.17 -12.20 -1.65
N THR A 100 1.53 -11.11 -0.97
CA THR A 100 1.28 -10.98 0.48
C THR A 100 -0.22 -10.97 0.80
N GLU A 101 -1.03 -10.25 0.03
CA GLU A 101 -2.50 -10.23 0.20
C GLU A 101 -3.09 -11.64 0.06
N LYS A 102 -2.68 -12.38 -0.98
CA LYS A 102 -3.08 -13.78 -1.20
C LYS A 102 -2.64 -14.68 -0.04
N PHE A 103 -1.40 -14.54 0.42
CA PHE A 103 -0.87 -15.34 1.53
C PHE A 103 -1.66 -15.13 2.84
N LEU A 104 -2.11 -13.91 3.12
CA LEU A 104 -2.84 -13.58 4.35
C LEU A 104 -4.27 -14.10 4.36
N LYS A 105 -4.92 -14.23 3.19
CA LYS A 105 -6.31 -14.66 3.09
C LYS A 105 -6.52 -16.03 3.73
N GLY A 106 -7.55 -16.14 4.58
CA GLY A 106 -7.90 -17.36 5.31
C GLY A 106 -7.02 -17.66 6.52
N LYS A 107 -6.02 -16.83 6.86
CA LYS A 107 -5.16 -17.02 8.03
C LYS A 107 -5.63 -16.20 9.23
N LYS A 108 -5.30 -16.69 10.42
CA LYS A 108 -5.35 -15.92 11.67
C LYS A 108 -4.08 -15.08 11.77
N LEU A 109 -4.22 -13.79 12.10
CA LEU A 109 -3.06 -12.91 12.23
C LEU A 109 -2.33 -13.22 13.55
N ASN A 110 -1.19 -13.89 13.45
CA ASN A 110 -0.29 -14.21 14.56
C ASN A 110 1.15 -13.84 14.21
N LYS A 111 2.07 -13.90 15.18
CA LYS A 111 3.46 -13.46 14.99
C LYS A 111 4.17 -14.16 13.82
N ALA A 112 3.96 -15.47 13.64
CA ALA A 112 4.57 -16.23 12.54
C ALA A 112 4.01 -15.82 11.17
N VAL A 113 2.69 -15.62 11.08
CA VAL A 113 2.01 -15.15 9.86
C VAL A 113 2.45 -13.74 9.51
N ILE A 114 2.53 -12.84 10.49
CA ILE A 114 2.99 -11.45 10.28
C ILE A 114 4.43 -11.43 9.78
N SER A 115 5.33 -12.18 10.43
CA SER A 115 6.75 -12.22 10.02
C SER A 115 6.91 -12.76 8.60
N ARG A 116 6.16 -13.81 8.22
CA ARG A 116 6.19 -14.35 6.86
C ARG A 116 5.61 -13.37 5.84
N ALA A 117 4.48 -12.73 6.15
CA ALA A 117 3.87 -11.71 5.30
C ALA A 117 4.82 -10.52 5.06
N ALA A 118 5.53 -10.08 6.11
CA ALA A 118 6.49 -8.99 5.99
C ALA A 118 7.67 -9.33 5.07
N LYS A 119 8.18 -10.56 5.15
CA LYS A 119 9.23 -11.05 4.23
C LYS A 119 8.73 -11.12 2.79
N THR A 120 7.54 -11.66 2.56
CA THR A 120 6.93 -11.72 1.22
C THR A 120 6.76 -10.31 0.65
N ALA A 121 6.20 -9.39 1.42
CA ALA A 121 5.94 -8.02 0.99
C ALA A 121 7.21 -7.26 0.61
N ALA A 122 8.31 -7.46 1.35
CA ALA A 122 9.61 -6.86 1.03
C ALA A 122 10.23 -7.42 -0.27
N GLY A 123 9.84 -8.63 -0.68
CA GLY A 123 10.23 -9.22 -1.97
C GLY A 123 9.43 -8.68 -3.16
N GLU A 124 8.27 -8.08 -2.93
CA GLU A 124 7.40 -7.56 -4.00
C GLU A 124 7.77 -6.14 -4.45
N ILE A 125 8.68 -5.47 -3.75
CA ILE A 125 9.06 -4.08 -4.03
C ILE A 125 10.34 -3.96 -4.85
N CYS A 126 10.45 -2.89 -5.64
CA CYS A 126 11.59 -2.64 -6.53
C CYS A 126 12.17 -1.24 -6.33
N PRO A 127 12.78 -0.95 -5.15
CA PRO A 127 13.33 0.37 -4.85
C PRO A 127 14.66 0.64 -5.56
N ILE A 128 14.93 1.92 -5.80
CA ILE A 128 16.22 2.44 -6.27
C ILE A 128 17.01 3.10 -5.12
N ASP A 129 18.30 3.33 -5.35
CA ASP A 129 19.10 4.26 -4.57
C ASP A 129 18.83 5.70 -4.99
N ASP A 130 18.76 6.62 -4.04
CA ASP A 130 18.75 8.07 -4.28
C ASP A 130 19.40 8.83 -3.11
N PHE A 131 19.47 10.16 -3.21
CA PHE A 131 20.03 11.01 -2.14
C PHE A 131 19.28 10.92 -0.80
N ARG A 132 18.06 10.37 -0.77
CA ARG A 132 17.26 10.22 0.46
C ARG A 132 17.52 8.89 1.13
N SER A 133 17.77 7.82 0.37
CA SER A 133 17.92 6.47 0.90
C SER A 133 18.43 5.47 -0.13
N THR A 134 19.04 4.40 0.36
CA THR A 134 19.38 3.24 -0.46
C THR A 134 18.19 2.29 -0.66
N ALA A 135 18.21 1.52 -1.74
CA ALA A 135 17.32 0.41 -2.04
C ALA A 135 17.37 -0.64 -0.94
N LYS A 136 18.56 -0.97 -0.42
CA LYS A 136 18.74 -1.88 0.71
C LYS A 136 17.95 -1.41 1.94
N TYR A 137 18.15 -0.15 2.34
CA TYR A 137 17.42 0.43 3.46
C TYR A 137 15.91 0.40 3.23
N ARG A 138 15.45 0.72 2.01
CA ARG A 138 14.02 0.69 1.67
C ARG A 138 13.44 -0.72 1.78
N ARG A 139 14.15 -1.77 1.34
CA ARG A 139 13.70 -3.17 1.46
C ARG A 139 13.58 -3.61 2.92
N GLU A 140 14.64 -3.39 3.70
CA GLU A 140 14.66 -3.75 5.12
C GLU A 140 13.56 -3.00 5.90
N THR A 141 13.43 -1.70 5.62
CA THR A 141 12.44 -0.85 6.26
C THR A 141 11.00 -1.20 5.84
N ALA A 142 10.78 -1.64 4.61
CA ALA A 142 9.48 -2.10 4.13
C ALA A 142 8.99 -3.33 4.91
N ALA A 143 9.86 -4.30 5.21
CA ALA A 143 9.52 -5.44 6.06
C ALA A 143 9.13 -4.98 7.49
N VAL A 144 9.91 -4.07 8.08
CA VAL A 144 9.64 -3.58 9.44
C VAL A 144 8.34 -2.78 9.52
N ILE A 145 8.10 -1.90 8.55
CA ILE A 145 6.92 -1.02 8.58
C ILE A 145 5.63 -1.81 8.36
N ILE A 146 5.65 -2.85 7.51
CA ILE A 146 4.47 -3.69 7.28
C ILE A 146 4.18 -4.62 8.45
N GLU A 147 5.20 -5.16 9.10
CA GLU A 147 5.04 -5.93 10.34
C GLU A 147 4.35 -5.10 11.42
N ARG A 148 4.81 -3.86 11.63
CA ARG A 148 4.18 -2.92 12.57
C ARG A 148 2.76 -2.55 12.15
N ALA A 149 2.51 -2.35 10.87
CA ALA A 149 1.18 -2.01 10.36
C ALA A 149 0.18 -3.16 10.55
N LEU A 150 0.60 -4.41 10.29
CA LEU A 150 -0.21 -5.60 10.54
C LEU A 150 -0.53 -5.78 12.02
N LEU A 151 0.43 -5.53 12.92
CA LEU A 151 0.20 -5.57 14.37
C LEU A 151 -0.82 -4.51 14.84
N LYS A 152 -0.84 -3.34 14.20
CA LYS A 152 -1.79 -2.25 14.51
C LYS A 152 -3.17 -2.44 13.88
N ALA A 153 -3.29 -3.31 12.89
CA ALA A 153 -4.53 -3.62 12.19
C ALA A 153 -5.29 -4.83 12.80
N ILE A 154 -4.88 -5.31 13.98
CA ILE A 154 -5.55 -6.37 14.76
C ILE A 154 -6.82 -5.85 15.44
#